data_AF-A0A537DX20-F1
#
_entry.id   AF-A0A537DX20-F1
#
_cell.length_a   1.000
_cell.length_b   1.000
_cell.length_c   1.000
_cell.angle_alpha   90.00
_cell.angle_beta   90.00
_cell.angle_gamma   90.00
#
_symmetry.space_group_name_H-M   'P 1'
#
loop_
_entity.id
_entity.type
_entity.pdbx_description
1 polymer ?
#
loop_
_entity_poly.entity_id
_entity_poly.type
_entity_poly.pdbx_seq_one_letter_code
_entity_poly.pdbx_strand_id
1 'polypeptide(L)'
;MRALPPTLLILTVLLAVGFPGKTLATSSQIASTLTGTGFDYVVTILMENHPLNTSYPNGIIGNPNLPYINSLARNYSLANYYFAVASGSLPDYLALTNANITSVNSSCNTPSPSCSTNASNIIDRVEGSGRTWKAYMEDYSGGCSGTRISSFYVAIHNPFIFYSDITNNSTRCARIVSANPGHSGSPDSQLISDLSSTTTASNYMWLTPNNCDNMHGECAITTGDSYLSKLIPAILNSTVFQSQRAAIFLVFDEPTYCPYHQCPVPAIWAGPAAKFAYSSNMPYTHYSLLATLENVWSLPPLNSFDGAASAMLEFLNPNLSVGGIIVPIDKLAVIAPFVVLVSIVLAVTIATFYLTGMAGTEDKAYRVT
;
A
#
# COMPACT_ATOMS: atom_id res chain seq x y z
N MET A 1 42.85 81.96 -35.36
CA MET A 1 41.90 81.29 -34.43
C MET A 1 41.62 79.89 -34.97
N ARG A 2 42.33 78.87 -34.49
CA ARG A 2 42.11 77.47 -34.85
C ARG A 2 41.87 76.71 -33.54
N ALA A 3 40.63 76.29 -33.31
CA ALA A 3 40.23 75.59 -32.10
C ALA A 3 40.59 74.09 -32.24
N LEU A 4 41.28 73.58 -31.22
CA LEU A 4 41.61 72.17 -31.01
C LEU A 4 40.42 71.44 -30.33
N PRO A 5 40.23 70.14 -30.57
CA PRO A 5 39.12 69.37 -30.00
C PRO A 5 39.42 68.93 -28.56
N PRO A 6 38.42 68.83 -27.67
CA PRO A 6 38.63 68.35 -26.30
C PRO A 6 38.50 66.82 -26.22
N THR A 7 39.45 66.28 -25.47
CA THR A 7 39.70 64.90 -25.09
C THR A 7 38.54 64.26 -24.32
N LEU A 8 38.26 62.99 -24.63
CA LEU A 8 37.26 62.14 -24.00
C LEU A 8 37.79 61.64 -22.63
N LEU A 9 37.11 61.99 -21.53
CA LEU A 9 37.39 61.47 -20.19
C LEU A 9 36.34 60.39 -19.85
N ILE A 10 36.80 59.16 -19.62
CA ILE A 10 35.97 58.01 -19.24
C ILE A 10 35.66 58.10 -17.74
N LEU A 11 34.38 58.13 -17.37
CA LEU A 11 33.90 58.05 -15.99
C LEU A 11 33.25 56.69 -15.76
N THR A 12 33.86 55.86 -14.92
CA THR A 12 33.33 54.58 -14.44
C THR A 12 32.25 54.81 -13.37
N VAL A 13 31.05 54.29 -13.60
CA VAL A 13 29.95 54.28 -12.62
C VAL A 13 29.92 52.90 -11.95
N LEU A 14 30.21 52.85 -10.65
CA LEU A 14 29.93 51.69 -9.79
C LEU A 14 28.45 51.71 -9.41
N LEU A 15 27.67 50.74 -9.88
CA LEU A 15 26.31 50.48 -9.41
C LEU A 15 26.35 49.43 -8.29
N ALA A 16 26.05 49.86 -7.07
CA ALA A 16 25.79 48.98 -5.95
C ALA A 16 24.41 48.32 -6.14
N VAL A 17 24.38 47.01 -6.37
CA VAL A 17 23.14 46.23 -6.42
C VAL A 17 22.86 45.71 -5.02
N GLY A 18 21.80 46.24 -4.39
CA GLY A 18 21.28 45.74 -3.12
C GLY A 18 20.64 44.36 -3.30
N PHE A 19 21.05 43.40 -2.48
CA PHE A 19 20.38 42.10 -2.38
C PHE A 19 19.15 42.22 -1.47
N PRO A 20 17.92 41.98 -1.94
CA PRO A 20 16.79 41.80 -1.03
C PRO A 20 16.98 40.47 -0.28
N GLY A 21 16.99 40.55 1.05
CA GLY A 21 17.10 39.39 1.94
C GLY A 21 15.97 38.40 1.68
N LYS A 22 16.32 37.17 1.32
CA LYS A 22 15.39 36.05 1.30
C LYS A 22 15.18 35.61 2.74
N THR A 23 14.03 35.95 3.31
CA THR A 23 13.46 35.22 4.44
C THR A 23 13.33 33.75 4.05
N LEU A 24 14.05 32.87 4.76
CA LEU A 24 13.83 31.42 4.67
C LEU A 24 12.43 31.13 5.21
N ALA A 25 11.47 30.98 4.30
CA ALA A 25 10.22 30.32 4.61
C ALA A 25 10.56 28.86 4.92
N THR A 26 10.40 28.46 6.17
CA THR A 26 10.35 27.05 6.57
C THR A 26 9.27 26.38 5.74
N SER A 27 9.68 25.48 4.84
CA SER A 27 8.78 24.62 4.07
C SER A 27 8.13 23.59 5.01
N SER A 28 7.12 24.03 5.74
CA SER A 28 6.08 23.18 6.32
C SER A 28 4.81 23.48 5.53
N GLN A 29 4.09 22.43 5.12
CA GLN A 29 2.86 22.42 4.34
C GLN A 29 3.00 22.38 2.81
N ILE A 30 3.31 21.20 2.28
CA ILE A 30 2.57 20.64 1.14
C ILE A 30 2.24 19.18 1.50
N ALA A 31 1.19 18.99 2.29
CA ALA A 31 0.54 17.70 2.48
C ALA A 31 -0.96 17.94 2.66
N SER A 32 -1.60 18.51 1.64
CA SER A 32 -3.05 18.63 1.60
C SER A 32 -3.50 18.87 0.15
N THR A 33 -3.89 17.78 -0.54
CA THR A 33 -4.85 17.70 -1.68
C THR A 33 -4.71 16.41 -2.52
N LEU A 34 -4.09 15.35 -2.01
CA LEU A 34 -4.17 14.00 -2.63
C LEU A 34 -5.15 13.12 -1.85
N THR A 35 -6.37 13.61 -1.67
CA THR A 35 -7.48 12.80 -1.11
C THR A 35 -7.96 11.82 -2.19
N GLY A 36 -7.80 10.52 -1.96
CA GLY A 36 -8.29 9.45 -2.86
C GLY A 36 -7.28 8.88 -3.86
N THR A 37 -5.99 9.18 -3.74
CA THR A 37 -4.93 8.59 -4.57
C THR A 37 -4.10 7.60 -3.76
N GLY A 38 -4.11 6.33 -4.18
CA GLY A 38 -3.38 5.25 -3.53
C GLY A 38 -3.87 3.92 -4.08
N PHE A 39 -4.78 3.28 -3.36
CA PHE A 39 -5.39 2.01 -3.74
C PHE A 39 -6.90 1.97 -3.45
N ASP A 40 -7.61 1.19 -4.24
CA ASP A 40 -9.01 0.80 -4.04
C ASP A 40 -9.13 -0.56 -3.32
N TYR A 41 -8.07 -1.38 -3.43
CA TYR A 41 -7.96 -2.71 -2.84
C TYR A 41 -6.62 -2.86 -2.12
N VAL A 42 -6.63 -3.43 -0.92
CA VAL A 42 -5.41 -3.75 -0.17
C VAL A 42 -5.48 -5.14 0.42
N VAL A 43 -4.39 -5.90 0.25
CA VAL A 43 -4.15 -7.16 0.97
C VAL A 43 -3.08 -6.88 2.02
N THR A 44 -3.45 -6.91 3.30
CA THR A 44 -2.50 -6.89 4.42
C THR A 44 -2.13 -8.32 4.74
N ILE A 45 -0.84 -8.64 4.68
CA ILE A 45 -0.29 -9.95 5.05
C ILE A 45 0.56 -9.73 6.29
N LEU A 46 0.17 -10.32 7.41
CA LEU A 46 0.91 -10.21 8.67
C LEU A 46 1.66 -11.51 8.94
N MET A 47 2.99 -11.42 8.87
CA MET A 47 3.95 -12.45 9.24
C MET A 47 4.36 -12.27 10.70
N GLU A 48 5.12 -13.21 11.26
CA GLU A 48 5.42 -13.24 12.69
C GLU A 48 6.91 -13.02 13.00
N ASN A 49 7.22 -12.30 14.08
CA ASN A 49 8.40 -12.44 14.93
C ASN A 49 9.78 -12.41 14.25
N HIS A 50 10.11 -11.37 13.47
CA HIS A 50 11.47 -11.18 12.99
C HIS A 50 11.92 -9.72 12.92
N PRO A 51 13.18 -9.42 13.32
CA PRO A 51 13.75 -8.12 13.06
C PRO A 51 14.00 -7.92 11.56
N LEU A 52 14.08 -6.66 11.15
CA LEU A 52 14.12 -6.25 9.75
C LEU A 52 15.26 -6.93 8.97
N ASN A 53 16.49 -6.87 9.48
CA ASN A 53 17.66 -7.27 8.70
C ASN A 53 18.71 -8.02 9.51
N THR A 54 19.68 -8.61 8.81
CA THR A 54 20.73 -9.47 9.37
C THR A 54 21.75 -8.76 10.28
N SER A 55 21.62 -7.45 10.51
CA SER A 55 22.32 -6.78 11.62
C SER A 55 21.78 -7.24 12.98
N TYR A 56 20.58 -7.84 12.98
CA TYR A 56 19.94 -8.45 14.14
C TYR A 56 19.90 -9.98 13.98
N PRO A 57 19.99 -10.74 15.08
CA PRO A 57 19.81 -12.18 15.04
C PRO A 57 18.47 -12.56 14.39
N ASN A 58 18.49 -13.54 13.49
CA ASN A 58 17.30 -14.03 12.79
C ASN A 58 16.57 -12.97 11.92
N GLY A 59 17.27 -11.93 11.47
CA GLY A 59 16.70 -10.92 10.59
C GLY A 59 16.42 -11.39 9.16
N ILE A 60 15.44 -10.74 8.51
CA ILE A 60 14.88 -11.18 7.21
C ILE A 60 15.63 -10.60 6.01
N ILE A 61 15.73 -9.27 5.94
CA ILE A 61 16.36 -8.56 4.82
C ILE A 61 17.89 -8.70 4.94
N GLY A 62 18.52 -9.05 3.82
CA GLY A 62 19.93 -9.43 3.74
C GLY A 62 20.21 -10.92 4.01
N ASN A 63 19.20 -11.72 4.40
CA ASN A 63 19.40 -13.15 4.65
C ASN A 63 19.43 -13.93 3.32
N PRO A 64 20.55 -14.59 2.96
CA PRO A 64 20.68 -15.29 1.68
C PRO A 64 19.77 -16.51 1.54
N ASN A 65 19.25 -17.04 2.65
CA ASN A 65 18.32 -18.17 2.66
C ASN A 65 16.86 -17.76 2.39
N LEU A 66 16.57 -16.45 2.31
CA LEU A 66 15.23 -15.91 2.07
C LEU A 66 15.20 -15.11 0.75
N PRO A 67 15.52 -15.73 -0.39
CA PRO A 67 15.71 -15.02 -1.65
C PRO A 67 14.46 -14.29 -2.13
N TYR A 68 13.26 -14.81 -1.86
CA TYR A 68 12.04 -14.22 -2.39
C TYR A 68 11.70 -12.89 -1.71
N ILE A 69 11.58 -12.86 -0.39
CA ILE A 69 11.25 -11.62 0.34
C ILE A 69 12.34 -10.55 0.15
N ASN A 70 13.60 -10.96 0.03
CA ASN A 70 14.71 -10.06 -0.33
C ASN A 70 14.57 -9.48 -1.74
N SER A 71 14.06 -10.26 -2.71
CA SER A 71 13.75 -9.75 -4.04
C SER A 71 12.55 -8.81 -4.02
N LEU A 72 11.52 -9.11 -3.23
CA LEU A 72 10.34 -8.29 -3.08
C LEU A 72 10.69 -6.90 -2.54
N ALA A 73 11.48 -6.85 -1.45
CA ALA A 73 11.95 -5.60 -0.85
C ALA A 73 12.80 -4.76 -1.81
N ARG A 74 13.61 -5.40 -2.67
CA ARG A 74 14.42 -4.69 -3.69
C ARG A 74 13.58 -4.16 -4.84
N ASN A 75 12.54 -4.89 -5.24
CA ASN A 75 11.73 -4.55 -6.40
C ASN A 75 10.64 -3.52 -6.07
N TYR A 76 10.13 -3.51 -4.84
CA TYR A 76 9.06 -2.61 -4.42
C TYR A 76 9.52 -1.62 -3.35
N SER A 77 8.68 -1.31 -2.36
CA SER A 77 8.93 -0.25 -1.40
C SER A 77 9.14 -0.80 0.02
N LEU A 78 10.33 -0.58 0.60
CA LEU A 78 10.71 -1.05 1.93
C LEU A 78 10.78 0.09 2.96
N ALA A 79 10.13 -0.07 4.12
CA ALA A 79 10.31 0.84 5.25
C ALA A 79 11.49 0.37 6.12
N ASN A 80 12.58 1.14 6.15
CA ASN A 80 13.79 0.74 6.89
C ASN A 80 13.66 0.94 8.41
N TYR A 81 12.67 1.72 8.86
CA TYR A 81 12.44 2.07 10.26
C TYR A 81 10.96 1.90 10.63
N TYR A 82 10.42 0.71 10.40
CA TYR A 82 9.07 0.33 10.83
C TYR A 82 9.15 -0.48 12.13
N PHE A 83 8.49 -0.03 13.19
CA PHE A 83 8.58 -0.65 14.52
C PHE A 83 7.24 -1.22 14.98
N ALA A 84 7.32 -2.37 15.65
CA ALA A 84 6.22 -2.88 16.45
C ALA A 84 5.95 -1.94 17.64
N VAL A 85 4.80 -2.07 18.30
CA VAL A 85 4.39 -1.14 19.38
C VAL A 85 4.17 -1.83 20.72
N ALA A 86 4.18 -3.15 20.73
CA ALA A 86 4.04 -3.95 21.92
C ALA A 86 5.00 -5.15 21.92
N SER A 87 4.89 -5.97 22.96
CA SER A 87 5.49 -7.28 23.00
C SER A 87 4.37 -8.31 23.05
N GLY A 88 4.51 -9.35 22.24
CA GLY A 88 3.52 -10.37 21.99
C GLY A 88 2.56 -9.99 20.86
N SER A 89 2.26 -10.98 20.03
CA SER A 89 1.46 -10.83 18.82
C SER A 89 0.07 -10.22 19.06
N LEU A 90 -0.70 -10.70 20.05
CA LEU A 90 -2.08 -10.19 20.25
C LEU A 90 -2.15 -8.65 20.37
N PRO A 91 -1.38 -8.00 21.26
CA PRO A 91 -1.24 -6.55 21.30
C PRO A 91 -0.90 -5.87 19.95
N ASP A 92 0.06 -6.40 19.18
CA ASP A 92 0.46 -5.80 17.91
C ASP A 92 -0.60 -5.98 16.81
N TYR A 93 -1.30 -7.12 16.79
CA TYR A 93 -2.47 -7.35 15.94
C TYR A 93 -3.63 -6.40 16.28
N LEU A 94 -3.84 -6.11 17.56
CA LEU A 94 -4.80 -5.08 17.99
C LEU A 94 -4.32 -3.69 17.56
N ALA A 95 -3.04 -3.35 17.71
CA ALA A 95 -2.51 -2.09 17.21
C ALA A 95 -2.77 -1.86 15.71
N LEU A 96 -2.63 -2.91 14.90
CA LEU A 96 -2.89 -2.88 13.46
C LEU A 96 -4.38 -2.80 13.10
N THR A 97 -5.30 -3.12 14.03
CA THR A 97 -6.74 -3.19 13.73
C THR A 97 -7.62 -2.22 14.52
N ASN A 98 -7.17 -1.71 15.66
CA ASN A 98 -7.90 -0.69 16.44
C ASN A 98 -7.03 0.39 17.08
N ALA A 99 -5.73 0.41 16.78
CA ALA A 99 -4.76 1.32 17.39
C ALA A 99 -4.77 1.28 18.94
N ASN A 100 -5.01 0.12 19.55
CA ASN A 100 -5.04 -0.04 21.00
C ASN A 100 -4.49 -1.40 21.46
N ILE A 101 -3.29 -1.39 22.03
CA ILE A 101 -2.60 -2.60 22.51
C ILE A 101 -3.20 -3.21 23.79
N THR A 102 -4.19 -2.54 24.40
CA THR A 102 -4.77 -2.93 25.70
C THR A 102 -6.26 -3.26 25.62
N SER A 103 -6.87 -3.21 24.43
CA SER A 103 -8.30 -3.48 24.28
C SER A 103 -8.67 -4.92 24.66
N VAL A 104 -7.70 -5.84 24.57
CA VAL A 104 -7.75 -7.20 25.12
C VAL A 104 -6.50 -7.41 25.96
N ASN A 105 -6.62 -8.15 27.05
CA ASN A 105 -5.47 -8.49 27.89
C ASN A 105 -4.48 -9.37 27.10
N SER A 106 -3.18 -9.03 27.13
CA SER A 106 -2.13 -9.76 26.40
C SER A 106 -1.93 -11.22 26.86
N SER A 107 -2.43 -11.60 28.04
CA SER A 107 -2.41 -12.99 28.54
C SER A 107 -3.55 -13.86 27.97
N CYS A 108 -4.43 -13.28 27.16
CA CYS A 108 -5.52 -14.00 26.50
C CYS A 108 -4.99 -14.88 25.38
N ASN A 109 -5.53 -16.11 25.29
CA ASN A 109 -5.16 -17.08 24.25
C ASN A 109 -6.29 -17.37 23.25
N THR A 110 -7.54 -17.13 23.66
CA THR A 110 -8.74 -17.39 22.86
C THR A 110 -9.85 -16.44 23.31
N PRO A 111 -10.85 -16.13 22.46
CA PRO A 111 -11.95 -15.28 22.85
C PRO A 111 -12.76 -15.85 24.02
N SER A 112 -13.08 -14.98 24.97
CA SER A 112 -13.94 -15.26 26.12
C SER A 112 -14.56 -13.94 26.61
N PRO A 113 -15.52 -13.95 27.54
CA PRO A 113 -16.05 -12.71 28.09
C PRO A 113 -15.00 -11.75 28.68
N SER A 114 -13.89 -12.28 29.22
CA SER A 114 -12.76 -11.46 29.73
C SER A 114 -11.63 -11.28 28.72
N CYS A 115 -11.74 -11.95 27.57
CA CYS A 115 -10.80 -11.89 26.44
C CYS A 115 -11.56 -11.49 25.18
N SER A 116 -12.30 -10.39 25.25
CA SER A 116 -13.02 -9.78 24.13
C SER A 116 -13.13 -8.28 24.38
N THR A 117 -13.40 -7.52 23.33
CA THR A 117 -13.55 -6.06 23.41
C THR A 117 -14.72 -5.58 22.57
N ASN A 118 -15.29 -4.43 22.94
CA ASN A 118 -16.29 -3.70 22.15
C ASN A 118 -15.72 -2.38 21.59
N ALA A 119 -14.39 -2.22 21.63
CA ALA A 119 -13.73 -1.08 21.02
C ALA A 119 -13.98 -1.04 19.52
N SER A 120 -14.16 0.16 18.97
CA SER A 120 -14.21 0.36 17.52
C SER A 120 -12.92 -0.13 16.88
N ASN A 121 -13.05 -0.72 15.69
CA ASN A 121 -11.93 -1.25 14.93
C ASN A 121 -12.03 -0.82 13.46
N ILE A 122 -10.98 -1.09 12.68
CA ILE A 122 -10.86 -0.66 11.28
C ILE A 122 -12.04 -1.14 10.41
N ILE A 123 -12.66 -2.28 10.75
CA ILE A 123 -13.81 -2.80 10.03
C ILE A 123 -15.00 -1.84 10.12
N ASP A 124 -15.22 -1.19 11.26
CA ASP A 124 -16.28 -0.19 11.41
C ASP A 124 -16.09 0.99 10.46
N ARG A 125 -14.84 1.39 10.24
CA ARG A 125 -14.49 2.49 9.32
C ARG A 125 -14.64 2.07 7.87
N VAL A 126 -14.16 0.87 7.52
CA VAL A 126 -14.28 0.31 6.18
C VAL A 126 -15.75 0.19 5.78
N GLU A 127 -16.57 -0.48 6.58
CA GLU A 127 -18.00 -0.65 6.30
C GLU A 127 -18.76 0.69 6.33
N GLY A 128 -18.46 1.57 7.28
CA GLY A 128 -19.05 2.91 7.35
C GLY A 128 -18.78 3.78 6.12
N SER A 129 -17.71 3.49 5.37
CA SER A 129 -17.39 4.15 4.10
C SER A 129 -18.04 3.53 2.86
N GLY A 130 -18.84 2.46 3.05
CA GLY A 130 -19.45 1.69 1.96
C GLY A 130 -18.50 0.68 1.29
N ARG A 131 -17.30 0.48 1.85
CA ARG A 131 -16.33 -0.52 1.38
C ARG A 131 -16.55 -1.86 2.07
N THR A 132 -16.03 -2.92 1.47
CA THR A 132 -16.15 -4.29 2.00
C THR A 132 -14.82 -4.79 2.56
N TRP A 133 -14.89 -5.73 3.50
CA TRP A 133 -13.72 -6.31 4.15
C TRP A 133 -13.79 -7.83 4.23
N LYS A 134 -12.68 -8.54 4.20
CA LYS A 134 -12.64 -9.99 4.46
C LYS A 134 -11.32 -10.37 5.12
N ALA A 135 -11.37 -11.29 6.08
CA ALA A 135 -10.19 -11.81 6.77
C ALA A 135 -10.00 -13.29 6.40
N TYR A 136 -8.81 -13.63 5.95
CA TYR A 136 -8.39 -14.95 5.53
C TYR A 136 -7.38 -15.46 6.55
N MET A 137 -7.66 -16.62 7.13
CA MET A 137 -6.86 -17.21 8.19
C MET A 137 -6.53 -18.64 7.79
N GLU A 138 -5.25 -18.97 7.62
CA GLU A 138 -4.86 -20.35 7.33
C GLU A 138 -5.24 -21.27 8.49
N ASP A 139 -5.70 -22.49 8.17
CA ASP A 139 -6.15 -23.50 9.13
C ASP A 139 -7.31 -23.08 10.07
N TYR A 140 -8.01 -22.00 9.72
CA TYR A 140 -9.17 -21.54 10.47
C TYR A 140 -10.43 -22.34 10.12
N SER A 141 -11.16 -22.83 11.14
CA SER A 141 -12.39 -23.61 10.96
C SER A 141 -13.64 -22.79 10.69
N GLY A 142 -13.59 -21.47 10.87
CA GLY A 142 -14.79 -20.63 10.86
C GLY A 142 -15.49 -20.53 12.23
N GLY A 143 -16.64 -19.85 12.22
CA GLY A 143 -17.56 -19.73 13.35
C GLY A 143 -17.21 -18.65 14.38
N CYS A 144 -16.27 -17.75 14.08
CA CYS A 144 -15.76 -16.72 15.00
C CYS A 144 -15.32 -17.24 16.37
N SER A 145 -14.91 -18.50 16.41
CA SER A 145 -14.35 -19.10 17.60
C SER A 145 -12.82 -19.03 17.54
N GLY A 146 -12.17 -18.96 18.70
CA GLY A 146 -10.73 -19.24 18.80
C GLY A 146 -10.45 -20.72 19.05
N THR A 147 -11.40 -21.60 18.74
CA THR A 147 -11.23 -23.05 18.85
C THR A 147 -10.20 -23.49 17.82
N ARG A 148 -9.14 -24.12 18.30
CA ARG A 148 -8.10 -24.69 17.45
C ARG A 148 -8.59 -26.02 16.88
N ILE A 149 -8.74 -26.08 15.56
CA ILE A 149 -8.97 -27.34 14.84
C ILE A 149 -7.67 -27.98 14.32
N SER A 150 -6.58 -27.20 14.33
CA SER A 150 -5.21 -27.57 13.93
C SER A 150 -4.23 -26.97 14.93
N SER A 151 -3.07 -27.59 15.10
CA SER A 151 -1.96 -27.04 15.88
C SER A 151 -1.36 -25.79 15.23
N PHE A 152 -1.46 -25.66 13.91
CA PHE A 152 -0.85 -24.56 13.17
C PHE A 152 -1.66 -23.25 13.23
N TYR A 153 -2.98 -23.32 13.48
CA TYR A 153 -3.79 -22.12 13.71
C TYR A 153 -3.67 -21.65 15.16
N VAL A 154 -3.36 -20.36 15.33
CA VAL A 154 -3.23 -19.69 16.63
C VAL A 154 -4.28 -18.58 16.72
N ALA A 155 -5.20 -18.70 17.68
CA ALA A 155 -6.31 -17.75 17.81
C ALA A 155 -5.86 -16.30 18.07
N ILE A 156 -4.74 -16.09 18.77
CA ILE A 156 -4.20 -14.75 19.02
C ILE A 156 -3.69 -14.02 17.76
N HIS A 157 -3.47 -14.73 16.64
CA HIS A 157 -3.11 -14.14 15.35
C HIS A 157 -4.35 -13.80 14.50
N ASN A 158 -5.55 -13.93 15.07
CA ASN A 158 -6.80 -13.51 14.45
C ASN A 158 -7.44 -12.44 15.34
N PRO A 159 -7.22 -11.15 15.07
CA PRO A 159 -7.70 -10.08 15.95
C PRO A 159 -9.23 -9.98 15.89
N PHE A 160 -9.81 -10.34 14.75
CA PHE A 160 -11.24 -10.12 14.46
C PHE A 160 -12.17 -10.95 15.35
N ILE A 161 -11.71 -12.10 15.84
CA ILE A 161 -12.49 -12.93 16.77
C ILE A 161 -12.48 -12.41 18.21
N PHE A 162 -11.74 -11.34 18.52
CA PHE A 162 -11.78 -10.69 19.83
C PHE A 162 -12.73 -9.48 19.87
N TYR A 163 -13.23 -9.02 18.72
CA TYR A 163 -14.17 -7.91 18.62
C TYR A 163 -15.62 -8.41 18.74
N SER A 164 -16.30 -7.99 19.81
CA SER A 164 -17.67 -8.43 20.13
C SER A 164 -18.73 -7.96 19.13
N ASP A 165 -18.50 -6.84 18.44
CA ASP A 165 -19.33 -6.36 17.32
C ASP A 165 -19.19 -7.24 16.07
N ILE A 166 -18.08 -7.97 15.92
CA ILE A 166 -17.86 -8.96 14.86
C ILE A 166 -18.40 -10.32 15.29
N THR A 167 -18.01 -10.83 16.47
CA THR A 167 -18.40 -12.17 16.92
C THR A 167 -19.89 -12.32 17.18
N ASN A 168 -20.57 -11.28 17.66
CA ASN A 168 -22.02 -11.30 17.89
C ASN A 168 -22.85 -10.94 16.65
N ASN A 169 -22.21 -10.66 15.50
CA ASN A 169 -22.88 -10.35 14.24
C ASN A 169 -22.57 -11.45 13.21
N SER A 170 -23.56 -12.30 12.90
CA SER A 170 -23.36 -13.44 12.00
C SER A 170 -22.88 -13.05 10.60
N THR A 171 -23.27 -11.88 10.08
CA THR A 171 -22.82 -11.39 8.79
C THR A 171 -21.36 -10.98 8.82
N ARG A 172 -20.93 -10.19 9.82
CA ARG A 172 -19.51 -9.83 9.99
C ARG A 172 -18.67 -11.06 10.28
N CYS A 173 -19.18 -11.94 11.14
CA CYS A 173 -18.51 -13.17 11.49
C CYS A 173 -18.21 -14.06 10.27
N ALA A 174 -19.16 -14.19 9.35
CA ALA A 174 -18.99 -14.97 8.12
C ALA A 174 -17.94 -14.39 7.15
N ARG A 175 -17.38 -13.20 7.42
CA ARG A 175 -16.29 -12.58 6.66
C ARG A 175 -14.90 -12.99 7.15
N ILE A 176 -14.81 -13.72 8.26
CA ILE A 176 -13.59 -14.39 8.69
C ILE A 176 -13.64 -15.82 8.15
N VAL A 177 -12.79 -16.11 7.18
CA VAL A 177 -12.81 -17.35 6.41
C VAL A 177 -11.50 -18.11 6.52
N SER A 178 -11.57 -19.41 6.27
CA SER A 178 -10.38 -20.22 6.01
C SER A 178 -9.69 -19.73 4.75
N ALA A 179 -8.38 -19.49 4.81
CA ALA A 179 -7.58 -19.19 3.63
C ALA A 179 -7.28 -20.48 2.83
N ASN A 180 -6.88 -21.53 3.54
CA ASN A 180 -6.69 -22.90 3.07
C ASN A 180 -6.77 -23.88 4.28
N PRO A 181 -6.72 -25.20 4.02
CA PRO A 181 -6.19 -26.16 4.97
C PRO A 181 -4.71 -26.47 4.66
N GLY A 182 -3.83 -26.18 5.63
CA GLY A 182 -2.44 -26.62 5.73
C GLY A 182 -1.42 -25.99 4.77
N HIS A 183 -0.14 -26.24 5.06
CA HIS A 183 1.01 -25.61 4.41
C HIS A 183 1.49 -26.30 3.11
N SER A 184 0.91 -27.45 2.72
CA SER A 184 1.44 -28.31 1.64
C SER A 184 0.76 -28.11 0.27
N GLY A 185 -0.22 -27.19 0.17
CA GLY A 185 -0.99 -26.90 -1.03
C GLY A 185 -0.56 -25.64 -1.81
N SER A 186 -1.39 -25.22 -2.76
CA SER A 186 -1.33 -23.84 -3.28
C SER A 186 -1.85 -22.91 -2.19
N PRO A 187 -1.07 -21.91 -1.76
CA PRO A 187 -1.43 -21.11 -0.59
C PRO A 187 -2.73 -20.34 -0.84
N ASP A 188 -3.56 -20.25 0.19
CA ASP A 188 -4.69 -19.32 0.30
C ASP A 188 -5.65 -19.30 -0.88
N SER A 189 -6.02 -20.48 -1.37
CA SER A 189 -6.89 -20.61 -2.56
C SER A 189 -8.19 -19.81 -2.48
N GLN A 190 -8.74 -19.59 -1.29
CA GLN A 190 -9.93 -18.76 -1.10
C GLN A 190 -9.65 -17.26 -1.40
N LEU A 191 -8.51 -16.73 -0.95
CA LEU A 191 -8.09 -15.35 -1.27
C LEU A 191 -7.84 -15.20 -2.77
N ILE A 192 -7.09 -16.13 -3.36
CA ILE A 192 -6.76 -16.09 -4.79
C ILE A 192 -8.04 -16.19 -5.65
N SER A 193 -9.00 -17.03 -5.26
CA SER A 193 -10.31 -17.13 -5.91
C SER A 193 -11.08 -15.81 -5.84
N ASP A 194 -11.14 -15.18 -4.66
CA ASP A 194 -11.85 -13.90 -4.50
C ASP A 194 -11.21 -12.78 -5.34
N LEU A 195 -9.89 -12.78 -5.50
CA LEU A 195 -9.16 -11.80 -6.32
C LEU A 195 -9.34 -11.98 -7.84
N SER A 196 -10.07 -13.00 -8.29
CA SER A 196 -10.35 -13.23 -9.72
C SER A 196 -11.32 -12.22 -10.34
N SER A 197 -12.04 -11.44 -9.52
CA SER A 197 -13.01 -10.43 -9.98
C SER A 197 -13.24 -9.35 -8.92
N THR A 198 -13.56 -8.12 -9.34
CA THR A 198 -13.97 -7.03 -8.45
C THR A 198 -15.31 -7.28 -7.75
N THR A 199 -16.11 -8.25 -8.22
CA THR A 199 -17.39 -8.63 -7.60
C THR A 199 -17.19 -9.56 -6.40
N THR A 200 -16.12 -10.36 -6.40
CA THR A 200 -15.81 -11.32 -5.33
C THR A 200 -14.79 -10.77 -4.34
N ALA A 201 -13.88 -9.93 -4.80
CA ALA A 201 -12.86 -9.30 -3.98
C ALA A 201 -13.45 -8.24 -3.04
N SER A 202 -12.79 -8.09 -1.89
CA SER A 202 -13.15 -7.06 -0.89
C SER A 202 -12.13 -5.93 -0.92
N ASN A 203 -12.52 -4.71 -0.57
CA ASN A 203 -11.58 -3.58 -0.58
C ASN A 203 -10.46 -3.75 0.46
N TYR A 204 -10.82 -4.15 1.68
CA TYR A 204 -9.87 -4.46 2.75
C TYR A 204 -9.76 -5.97 2.93
N MET A 205 -8.61 -6.54 2.60
CA MET A 205 -8.34 -7.96 2.77
C MET A 205 -7.21 -8.14 3.77
N TRP A 206 -7.42 -8.98 4.77
CA TRP A 206 -6.41 -9.34 5.76
C TRP A 206 -6.07 -10.81 5.61
N LEU A 207 -4.80 -11.16 5.62
CA LEU A 207 -4.31 -12.53 5.60
C LEU A 207 -3.32 -12.75 6.75
N THR A 208 -3.59 -13.77 7.55
CA THR A 208 -2.64 -14.29 8.53
C THR A 208 -2.27 -15.73 8.15
N PRO A 209 -1.00 -16.02 7.83
CA PRO A 209 -0.53 -17.38 7.61
C PRO A 209 -0.44 -18.18 8.93
N ASN A 210 -0.47 -19.51 8.83
CA ASN A 210 -0.37 -20.42 9.97
C ASN A 210 1.08 -20.49 10.50
N ASN A 211 1.31 -21.15 11.65
CA ASN A 211 2.64 -21.28 12.29
C ASN A 211 3.72 -22.02 11.49
N CYS A 212 3.41 -22.59 10.34
CA CYS A 212 4.41 -23.14 9.42
C CYS A 212 4.82 -22.11 8.35
N ASP A 213 3.87 -21.26 7.93
CA ASP A 213 4.04 -20.34 6.81
C ASP A 213 4.38 -18.90 7.24
N ASN A 214 4.03 -18.50 8.47
CA ASN A 214 4.23 -17.14 8.98
C ASN A 214 5.69 -16.82 9.40
N MET A 215 6.62 -17.76 9.21
CA MET A 215 8.04 -17.74 9.60
C MET A 215 8.35 -17.88 11.10
N HIS A 216 7.34 -18.03 11.97
CA HIS A 216 7.54 -18.24 13.40
C HIS A 216 6.75 -19.45 13.93
N GLY A 217 7.39 -20.21 14.82
CA GLY A 217 6.76 -21.36 15.45
C GLY A 217 7.29 -22.68 14.90
N GLU A 218 6.48 -23.38 14.09
CA GLU A 218 6.62 -24.83 13.89
C GLU A 218 7.54 -25.20 12.70
N CYS A 219 7.78 -24.28 11.77
CA CYS A 219 8.59 -24.53 10.58
C CYS A 219 9.74 -23.53 10.42
N ALA A 220 10.69 -23.85 9.53
CA ALA A 220 11.82 -22.98 9.24
C ALA A 220 11.39 -21.71 8.48
N ILE A 221 12.11 -20.61 8.69
CA ILE A 221 11.91 -19.34 7.96
C ILE A 221 11.92 -19.48 6.42
N THR A 222 12.66 -20.47 5.90
CA THR A 222 12.71 -20.79 4.47
C THR A 222 11.39 -21.35 3.94
N THR A 223 10.59 -21.99 4.81
CA THR A 223 9.23 -22.43 4.47
C THR A 223 8.35 -21.23 4.20
N GLY A 224 8.35 -20.23 5.09
CA GLY A 224 7.62 -18.99 4.87
C GLY A 224 8.08 -18.21 3.63
N ASP A 225 9.38 -18.21 3.30
CA ASP A 225 9.87 -17.55 2.08
C ASP A 225 9.38 -18.27 0.82
N SER A 226 9.39 -19.61 0.85
CA SER A 226 8.83 -20.46 -0.22
C SER A 226 7.32 -20.26 -0.36
N TYR A 227 6.59 -20.13 0.75
CA TYR A 227 5.17 -19.80 0.78
C TYR A 227 4.90 -18.44 0.12
N LEU A 228 5.59 -17.38 0.56
CA LEU A 228 5.46 -16.05 -0.03
C LEU A 228 5.81 -16.03 -1.52
N SER A 229 6.80 -16.83 -1.94
CA SER A 229 7.22 -16.95 -3.35
C SER A 229 6.14 -17.51 -4.28
N LYS A 230 5.12 -18.16 -3.73
CA LYS A 230 3.96 -18.67 -4.47
C LYS A 230 2.76 -17.74 -4.31
N LEU A 231 2.48 -17.32 -3.08
CA LEU A 231 1.33 -16.49 -2.74
C LEU A 231 1.37 -15.12 -3.41
N ILE A 232 2.44 -14.35 -3.18
CA ILE A 232 2.49 -12.96 -3.62
C ILE A 232 2.44 -12.87 -5.16
N PRO A 233 3.15 -13.71 -5.94
CA PRO A 233 2.98 -13.69 -7.40
C PRO A 233 1.57 -14.08 -7.85
N ALA A 234 0.89 -14.99 -7.15
CA ALA A 234 -0.51 -15.32 -7.45
C ALA A 234 -1.45 -14.13 -7.18
N ILE A 235 -1.24 -13.38 -6.09
CA ILE A 235 -1.98 -12.14 -5.80
C ILE A 235 -1.70 -11.11 -6.89
N LEU A 236 -0.43 -10.85 -7.22
CA LEU A 236 -0.02 -9.84 -8.21
C LEU A 236 -0.55 -10.15 -9.63
N ASN A 237 -0.68 -11.44 -9.97
CA ASN A 237 -1.21 -11.88 -11.27
C ASN A 237 -2.74 -12.00 -11.30
N SER A 238 -3.44 -11.73 -10.19
CA SER A 238 -4.89 -11.78 -10.14
C SER A 238 -5.56 -10.66 -10.95
N THR A 239 -6.81 -10.86 -11.36
CA THR A 239 -7.59 -9.87 -12.12
C THR A 239 -7.64 -8.53 -11.39
N VAL A 240 -7.85 -8.53 -10.07
CA VAL A 240 -7.91 -7.30 -9.28
C VAL A 240 -6.59 -6.54 -9.31
N PHE A 241 -5.45 -7.23 -9.12
CA PHE A 241 -4.14 -6.58 -9.14
C PHE A 241 -3.67 -6.18 -10.55
N GLN A 242 -4.18 -6.80 -11.60
CA GLN A 242 -3.86 -6.43 -12.98
C GLN A 242 -4.74 -5.30 -13.52
N SER A 243 -5.93 -5.07 -12.93
CA SER A 243 -6.92 -4.12 -13.48
C SER A 243 -7.28 -2.95 -12.56
N GLN A 244 -6.98 -3.03 -11.26
CA GLN A 244 -7.35 -2.02 -10.26
C GLN A 244 -6.14 -1.39 -9.60
N ARG A 245 -6.35 -0.27 -8.90
CA ARG A 245 -5.33 0.27 -7.98
C ARG A 245 -5.30 -0.63 -6.74
N ALA A 246 -4.41 -1.61 -6.73
CA ALA A 246 -4.30 -2.58 -5.65
C ALA A 246 -2.92 -2.53 -4.99
N ALA A 247 -2.87 -2.79 -3.69
CA ALA A 247 -1.63 -2.83 -2.91
C ALA A 247 -1.56 -4.09 -2.05
N ILE A 248 -0.35 -4.61 -1.85
CA ILE A 248 -0.03 -5.54 -0.77
C ILE A 248 0.73 -4.74 0.28
N PHE A 249 0.35 -4.91 1.55
CA PHE A 249 1.17 -4.52 2.69
C PHE A 249 1.61 -5.78 3.41
N LEU A 250 2.86 -6.20 3.18
CA LEU A 250 3.49 -7.32 3.88
C LEU A 250 4.25 -6.76 5.09
N VAL A 251 3.91 -7.19 6.28
CA VAL A 251 4.48 -6.69 7.53
C VAL A 251 4.70 -7.83 8.52
N PHE A 252 5.62 -7.67 9.46
CA PHE A 252 5.83 -8.58 10.59
C PHE A 252 5.34 -7.91 11.87
N ASP A 253 4.80 -8.69 12.81
CA ASP A 253 4.20 -8.17 14.04
C ASP A 253 5.25 -7.67 15.05
N GLU A 254 6.26 -8.43 15.42
CA GLU A 254 7.30 -8.00 16.36
C GLU A 254 8.69 -8.53 15.98
N PRO A 255 9.79 -7.98 16.53
CA PRO A 255 11.11 -8.56 16.34
C PRO A 255 11.38 -9.67 17.37
N THR A 256 12.16 -10.68 16.98
CA THR A 256 12.72 -11.65 17.94
C THR A 256 14.10 -11.20 18.43
N TYR A 257 14.42 -11.52 19.69
CA TYR A 257 15.73 -11.33 20.34
C TYR A 257 16.17 -9.88 20.56
N CYS A 258 15.27 -8.91 20.39
CA CYS A 258 15.52 -7.53 20.77
C CYS A 258 14.23 -6.75 21.04
N PRO A 259 14.28 -5.63 21.78
CA PRO A 259 13.09 -4.85 22.11
C PRO A 259 12.40 -4.26 20.88
N TYR A 260 11.07 -4.33 20.85
CA TYR A 260 10.21 -3.88 19.74
C TYR A 260 10.46 -2.43 19.29
N HIS A 261 10.84 -1.54 20.22
CA HIS A 261 11.10 -0.12 19.94
C HIS A 261 12.54 0.16 19.49
N GLN A 262 13.42 -0.85 19.46
CA GLN A 262 14.82 -0.72 19.06
C GLN A 262 15.12 -1.43 17.75
N CYS A 263 14.40 -2.52 17.47
CA CYS A 263 14.54 -3.29 16.25
C CYS A 263 13.37 -3.04 15.33
N PRO A 264 13.62 -2.47 14.13
CA PRO A 264 12.61 -2.44 13.10
C PRO A 264 12.22 -3.87 12.70
N VAL A 265 11.02 -4.02 12.16
CA VAL A 265 10.49 -5.25 11.56
C VAL A 265 10.29 -5.02 10.06
N PRO A 266 10.28 -6.07 9.21
CA PRO A 266 10.00 -5.89 7.78
C PRO A 266 8.60 -5.30 7.56
N ALA A 267 8.53 -4.26 6.72
CA ALA A 267 7.29 -3.68 6.22
C ALA A 267 7.48 -3.25 4.77
N ILE A 268 6.76 -3.92 3.87
CA ILE A 268 6.91 -3.80 2.42
C ILE A 268 5.55 -3.48 1.80
N TRP A 269 5.50 -2.38 1.05
CA TRP A 269 4.41 -2.10 0.13
C TRP A 269 4.76 -2.66 -1.24
N ALA A 270 3.87 -3.44 -1.84
CA ALA A 270 4.04 -4.03 -3.17
C ALA A 270 2.76 -3.96 -4.01
N GLY A 271 2.86 -4.28 -5.30
CA GLY A 271 1.74 -4.24 -6.24
C GLY A 271 1.66 -2.96 -7.06
N PRO A 272 0.66 -2.84 -7.97
CA PRO A 272 0.58 -1.73 -8.92
C PRO A 272 0.47 -0.37 -8.22
N ALA A 273 -0.09 -0.31 -7.00
CA ALA A 273 -0.17 0.92 -6.25
C ALA A 273 1.09 1.34 -5.49
N ALA A 274 2.03 0.42 -5.29
CA ALA A 274 3.28 0.72 -4.60
C ALA A 274 4.34 1.26 -5.57
N LYS A 275 5.25 2.09 -5.07
CA LYS A 275 6.46 2.49 -5.82
C LYS A 275 7.38 1.28 -6.04
N PHE A 276 8.10 1.31 -7.14
CA PHE A 276 9.15 0.35 -7.44
C PHE A 276 10.50 0.83 -6.90
N ALA A 277 11.31 -0.11 -6.40
CA ALA A 277 12.68 0.10 -5.92
C ALA A 277 12.83 1.33 -5.02
N TYR A 278 11.91 1.49 -4.07
CA TYR A 278 11.87 2.64 -3.17
C TYR A 278 12.17 2.20 -1.74
N SER A 279 12.76 3.08 -0.95
CA SER A 279 12.86 2.87 0.49
C SER A 279 12.77 4.20 1.23
N SER A 280 12.33 4.13 2.47
CA SER A 280 12.27 5.29 3.35
C SER A 280 12.93 5.01 4.69
N ASN A 281 13.53 6.07 5.24
CA ASN A 281 14.08 6.09 6.59
C ASN A 281 13.18 6.82 7.59
N MET A 282 11.96 7.19 7.20
CA MET A 282 10.98 7.75 8.12
C MET A 282 10.56 6.70 9.15
N PRO A 283 10.41 7.09 10.44
CA PRO A 283 9.96 6.17 11.47
C PRO A 283 8.45 5.91 11.31
N TYR A 284 8.08 4.63 11.25
CA TYR A 284 6.71 4.15 11.18
C TYR A 284 6.44 3.14 12.29
N THR A 285 5.16 2.93 12.59
CA THR A 285 4.73 1.92 13.55
C THR A 285 3.51 1.14 13.03
N HIS A 286 3.01 0.17 13.77
CA HIS A 286 1.72 -0.46 13.47
C HIS A 286 0.56 0.52 13.28
N TYR A 287 0.52 1.62 14.04
CA TYR A 287 -0.49 2.65 13.86
C TYR A 287 -0.40 3.35 12.48
N SER A 288 0.77 3.33 11.84
CA SER A 288 0.96 3.91 10.51
C SER A 288 0.19 3.17 9.42
N LEU A 289 -0.15 1.88 9.59
CA LEU A 289 -1.03 1.18 8.66
C LEU A 289 -2.42 1.81 8.69
N LEU A 290 -3.00 1.98 9.88
CA LEU A 290 -4.32 2.58 10.06
C LEU A 290 -4.35 4.01 9.53
N ALA A 291 -3.36 4.85 9.89
CA ALA A 291 -3.22 6.19 9.35
C ALA A 291 -3.15 6.22 7.82
N THR A 292 -2.53 5.21 7.21
CA THR A 292 -2.47 5.07 5.74
C THR A 292 -3.84 4.75 5.15
N LEU A 293 -4.55 3.77 5.70
CA LEU A 293 -5.91 3.41 5.26
C LEU A 293 -6.87 4.59 5.41
N GLU A 294 -6.79 5.28 6.54
CA GLU A 294 -7.59 6.47 6.85
C GLU A 294 -7.34 7.60 5.87
N ASN A 295 -6.08 7.89 5.53
CA ASN A 295 -5.76 8.90 4.54
C ASN A 295 -6.21 8.50 3.13
N VAL A 296 -5.88 7.28 2.69
CA VAL A 296 -6.18 6.80 1.33
C VAL A 296 -7.68 6.71 1.07
N TRP A 297 -8.46 6.26 2.07
CA TRP A 297 -9.91 6.07 1.95
C TRP A 297 -10.75 7.18 2.57
N SER A 298 -10.11 8.23 3.11
CA SER A 298 -10.76 9.35 3.81
C SER A 298 -11.64 8.87 4.97
N LEU A 299 -11.11 7.93 5.77
CA LEU A 299 -11.75 7.44 6.97
C LEU A 299 -11.38 8.30 8.18
N PRO A 300 -12.28 8.48 9.17
CA PRO A 300 -11.90 9.10 10.42
C PRO A 300 -11.00 8.16 11.24
N PRO A 301 -10.01 8.69 11.97
CA PRO A 301 -9.17 7.88 12.84
C PRO A 301 -9.98 7.14 13.90
N LEU A 302 -9.48 5.99 14.39
CA LEU A 302 -10.13 5.26 15.47
C LEU A 302 -9.91 5.97 16.80
N ASN A 303 -8.71 6.49 17.05
CA ASN A 303 -8.36 7.22 18.26
C ASN A 303 -7.21 8.23 18.03
N SER A 304 -6.47 8.58 19.09
CA SER A 304 -5.36 9.55 19.01
C SER A 304 -4.04 8.93 18.56
N PHE A 305 -3.87 7.60 18.67
CA PHE A 305 -2.63 6.92 18.31
C PHE A 305 -2.47 6.81 16.79
N ASP A 306 -3.49 6.33 16.08
CA ASP A 306 -3.53 6.36 14.61
C ASP A 306 -3.70 7.78 14.06
N GLY A 307 -4.54 8.61 14.70
CA GLY A 307 -4.71 10.02 14.33
C GLY A 307 -3.45 10.88 14.40
N ALA A 308 -2.44 10.47 15.18
CA ALA A 308 -1.13 11.13 15.25
C ALA A 308 -0.02 10.38 14.48
N ALA A 309 -0.29 9.18 13.98
CA ALA A 309 0.70 8.36 13.28
C ALA A 309 0.97 8.90 11.88
N SER A 310 2.21 8.74 11.42
CA SER A 310 2.59 9.11 10.06
C SER A 310 2.02 8.09 9.07
N ALA A 311 1.22 8.56 8.11
CA ALA A 311 0.75 7.74 7.00
C ALA A 311 1.88 7.44 6.01
N MET A 312 1.93 6.21 5.51
CA MET A 312 2.95 5.70 4.56
C MET A 312 2.63 6.08 3.11
N LEU A 313 2.09 7.29 2.86
CA LEU A 313 1.69 7.72 1.52
C LEU A 313 2.87 7.82 0.55
N GLU A 314 4.09 8.02 1.05
CA GLU A 314 5.30 8.09 0.23
C GLU A 314 5.68 6.76 -0.42
N PHE A 315 5.11 5.64 0.02
CA PHE A 315 5.31 4.31 -0.57
C PHE A 315 4.40 4.06 -1.77
N LEU A 316 3.40 4.92 -1.99
CA LEU A 316 2.38 4.75 -3.01
C LEU A 316 2.66 5.63 -4.24
N ASN A 317 2.21 5.17 -5.41
CA ASN A 317 2.28 5.92 -6.65
C ASN A 317 1.13 6.95 -6.72
N PRO A 318 1.40 8.28 -6.68
CA PRO A 318 0.34 9.28 -6.71
C PRO A 318 -0.36 9.39 -8.07
N ASN A 319 0.22 8.82 -9.14
CA ASN A 319 -0.19 9.04 -10.54
C ASN A 319 -0.85 7.82 -11.22
N LEU A 320 -1.49 6.91 -10.47
CA LEU A 320 -2.14 5.75 -11.09
C LEU A 320 -3.42 6.16 -11.82
N SER A 321 -3.34 6.26 -13.15
CA SER A 321 -4.51 6.19 -14.02
C SER A 321 -4.86 4.73 -14.30
N VAL A 322 -6.06 4.30 -13.94
CA VAL A 322 -6.60 2.99 -14.33
C VAL A 322 -6.73 2.95 -15.86
N GLY A 323 -6.03 2.01 -16.52
CA GLY A 323 -6.15 1.75 -17.96
C GLY A 323 -5.08 2.35 -18.88
N GLY A 324 -3.97 2.88 -18.37
CA GLY A 324 -2.87 3.39 -19.19
C GLY A 324 -1.74 2.38 -19.37
N ILE A 325 -1.37 2.08 -20.62
CA ILE A 325 -0.16 1.31 -20.98
C ILE A 325 1.04 1.85 -20.19
N ILE A 326 1.63 1.01 -19.33
CA ILE A 326 2.92 1.31 -18.70
C ILE A 326 3.98 1.21 -19.80
N VAL A 327 4.48 2.36 -20.26
CA VAL A 327 5.72 2.39 -21.05
C VAL A 327 6.88 2.62 -20.06
N PRO A 328 7.84 1.69 -19.96
CA PRO A 328 9.02 1.87 -19.12
C PRO A 328 9.78 3.15 -19.52
N ILE A 329 10.26 3.92 -18.52
CA ILE A 329 10.93 5.22 -18.72
C ILE A 329 12.21 5.07 -19.57
N ASP A 330 12.82 3.88 -19.56
CA ASP A 330 13.96 3.46 -20.37
C ASP A 330 13.63 3.28 -21.88
N LYS A 331 12.36 3.33 -22.28
CA LYS A 331 11.93 3.27 -23.70
C LYS A 331 11.49 4.60 -24.31
N LEU A 332 11.52 5.70 -23.55
CA LEU A 332 11.16 7.03 -24.06
C LEU A 332 12.12 7.56 -25.15
N ALA A 333 13.34 7.03 -25.26
CA ALA A 333 14.32 7.50 -26.23
C ALA A 333 14.07 7.01 -27.68
N VAL A 334 13.14 6.07 -27.92
CA VAL A 334 12.97 5.44 -29.24
C VAL A 334 11.67 5.83 -29.95
N ILE A 335 10.72 6.48 -29.27
CA ILE A 335 9.37 6.72 -29.83
C ILE A 335 9.11 8.21 -30.16
N ALA A 336 10.00 9.12 -29.76
CA ALA A 336 9.88 10.55 -30.06
C ALA A 336 9.62 10.90 -31.56
N PRO A 337 10.12 10.17 -32.58
CA PRO A 337 9.80 10.47 -33.97
C PRO A 337 8.48 9.87 -34.47
N PHE A 338 7.93 8.82 -33.83
CA PHE A 338 6.75 8.10 -34.34
C PHE A 338 5.42 8.73 -33.87
N VAL A 339 5.37 9.26 -32.65
CA VAL A 339 4.15 9.90 -32.12
C VAL A 339 3.86 11.21 -32.86
N VAL A 340 4.89 11.96 -33.24
CA VAL A 340 4.74 13.19 -34.03
C VAL A 340 4.20 12.90 -35.44
N LEU A 341 4.60 11.77 -36.05
CA LEU A 341 4.15 11.41 -37.40
C LEU A 341 2.65 11.03 -37.43
N VAL A 342 2.18 10.28 -36.44
CA VAL A 342 0.77 9.84 -36.36
C VAL A 342 -0.16 11.03 -36.07
N SER A 343 0.26 11.97 -35.22
CA SER A 343 -0.51 13.19 -34.93
C SER A 343 -0.62 14.12 -36.14
N ILE A 344 0.44 14.23 -36.96
CA ILE A 344 0.43 15.03 -38.18
C ILE A 344 -0.48 14.38 -39.24
N VAL A 345 -0.40 13.07 -39.43
CA VAL A 345 -1.27 12.36 -40.39
C VAL A 345 -2.74 12.47 -40.00
N LEU A 346 -3.07 12.33 -38.71
CA LEU A 346 -4.45 12.47 -38.24
C LEU A 346 -4.98 13.91 -38.40
N ALA A 347 -4.15 14.93 -38.10
CA ALA A 347 -4.51 16.33 -38.27
C ALA A 347 -4.73 16.71 -39.75
N VAL A 348 -3.89 16.20 -40.65
CA VAL A 348 -4.03 16.41 -42.09
C VAL A 348 -5.32 15.74 -42.60
N THR A 349 -5.61 14.51 -42.17
CA THR A 349 -6.80 13.76 -42.63
C THR A 349 -8.11 14.41 -42.18
N ILE A 350 -8.14 14.97 -40.96
CA ILE A 350 -9.29 15.73 -40.45
C ILE A 350 -9.45 17.05 -41.24
N ALA A 351 -8.36 17.76 -41.55
CA ALA A 351 -8.41 18.99 -42.33
C ALA A 351 -8.93 18.79 -43.76
N THR A 352 -8.54 17.70 -44.45
CA THR A 352 -9.07 17.39 -45.80
C THR A 352 -10.55 17.05 -45.78
N PHE A 353 -11.05 16.41 -44.70
CA PHE A 353 -12.47 16.06 -44.56
C PHE A 353 -13.34 17.31 -44.34
N TYR A 354 -12.85 18.29 -43.59
CA TYR A 354 -13.55 19.57 -43.39
C TYR A 354 -13.57 20.44 -44.66
N LEU A 355 -12.48 20.47 -45.44
CA LEU A 355 -12.42 21.26 -46.68
C LEU A 355 -13.28 20.69 -47.81
N THR A 356 -13.45 19.37 -47.86
CA THR A 356 -14.31 18.70 -48.86
C THR A 356 -15.79 18.71 -48.47
N GLY A 357 -16.12 18.73 -47.18
CA GLY A 357 -17.49 18.86 -46.67
C GLY A 357 -18.12 20.25 -46.88
N MET A 358 -17.31 21.32 -46.93
CA MET A 358 -17.82 22.68 -47.16
C MET A 358 -18.08 23.03 -48.64
N ALA A 359 -17.55 22.25 -49.59
CA ALA A 359 -17.75 22.48 -51.02
C ALA A 359 -19.09 21.93 -51.57
N GLY A 360 -19.91 21.29 -50.73
CA GLY A 360 -21.11 20.56 -51.16
C GLY A 360 -22.47 21.23 -50.91
N THR A 361 -22.54 22.50 -50.50
CA THR A 361 -23.81 23.15 -50.10
C THR A 361 -24.13 24.49 -50.77
N GLU A 362 -23.61 24.74 -51.97
CA GLU A 362 -24.09 25.82 -52.85
C GLU A 362 -24.35 25.27 -54.26
N ASP A 363 -25.54 24.71 -54.52
CA ASP A 363 -26.28 24.93 -55.78
C ASP A 363 -27.60 24.13 -55.82
N LYS A 364 -28.67 24.66 -55.21
CA LYS A 364 -30.06 24.34 -55.58
C LYS A 364 -31.01 25.49 -55.22
N ALA A 365 -30.95 26.59 -55.96
CA ALA A 365 -32.08 27.52 -56.08
C ALA A 365 -31.86 28.54 -57.21
N TYR A 366 -32.26 28.23 -58.46
CA TYR A 366 -33.11 29.10 -59.30
C TYR A 366 -33.26 28.53 -60.72
N ARG A 367 -34.50 28.25 -61.15
CA ARG A 367 -35.04 28.59 -62.48
C ARG A 367 -36.52 28.24 -62.54
N VAL A 368 -37.34 29.28 -62.47
CA VAL A 368 -38.73 29.33 -62.93
C VAL A 368 -38.74 30.16 -64.21
N THR A 369 -39.68 29.81 -65.10
CA THR A 369 -39.97 30.26 -66.48
C THR A 369 -39.18 29.58 -67.59
#